data_AF-A0A6A3RKF6-F1
#
_entry.id   AF-A0A6A3RKF6-F1
#
_cell.length_a   1.000
_cell.length_b   1.000
_cell.length_c   1.000
_cell.angle_alpha   90.00
_cell.angle_beta   90.00
_cell.angle_gamma   90.00
#
_symmetry.space_group_name_H-M   'P 1'
#
loop_
_entity.id
_entity.type
_entity.pdbx_description
1 polymer ?
#
loop_
_entity_poly.entity_id
_entity_poly.type
_entity_poly.pdbx_seq_one_letter_code
_entity_poly.pdbx_strand_id
1 'polypeptide(L)'
;MQFWWLGVIAAVVLWDFVSGDSYRASVVLYDNSSCSPPASVVSFPNAYCSSPQADHYAPVCQDNDVSYSVTDCDWYYIGGYDYYGIIQQAFGDSVPYLIVEEYFQVDWGWGGCTTGWWSGDYGLGDVTAYRLDEDCHSNDWSHETYT
;
A
#
# COMPACT_ATOMS: atom_id res chain seq x y z
N MET A 1 -46.97 33.80 -14.60
CA MET A 1 -45.61 34.38 -14.67
C MET A 1 -44.69 33.35 -14.04
N GLN A 2 -43.92 32.64 -14.87
CA GLN A 2 -42.90 31.70 -14.45
C GLN A 2 -41.73 32.50 -13.84
N PHE A 3 -41.28 32.12 -12.65
CA PHE A 3 -39.98 32.54 -12.13
C PHE A 3 -39.11 31.30 -11.95
N TRP A 4 -37.95 31.35 -12.58
CA TRP A 4 -36.94 30.32 -12.66
C TRP A 4 -36.08 30.28 -11.38
N TRP A 5 -35.47 29.12 -11.20
CA TRP A 5 -34.64 28.62 -10.10
C TRP A 5 -33.45 29.50 -9.75
N LEU A 6 -32.94 29.36 -8.52
CA LEU A 6 -31.60 28.79 -8.30
C LEU A 6 -31.58 28.01 -6.97
N GLY A 7 -31.50 26.68 -7.08
CA GLY A 7 -31.15 25.81 -5.97
C GLY A 7 -29.66 25.92 -5.66
N VAL A 8 -29.32 26.09 -4.39
CA VAL A 8 -27.93 26.04 -3.93
C VAL A 8 -27.58 24.57 -3.74
N ILE A 9 -26.83 23.99 -4.67
CA ILE A 9 -26.14 22.73 -4.43
C ILE A 9 -24.93 23.09 -3.57
N ALA A 10 -24.99 22.81 -2.28
CA ALA A 10 -23.81 22.84 -1.43
C ALA A 10 -22.92 21.66 -1.85
N ALA A 11 -22.07 21.88 -2.85
CA ALA A 11 -20.92 21.01 -3.06
C ALA A 11 -20.00 21.22 -1.87
N VAL A 12 -20.09 20.34 -0.87
CA VAL A 12 -19.04 20.20 0.12
C VAL A 12 -17.86 19.62 -0.62
N VAL A 13 -17.04 20.49 -1.20
CA VAL A 13 -15.70 20.13 -1.62
C VAL A 13 -14.93 19.93 -0.33
N LEU A 14 -14.91 18.69 0.16
CA LEU A 14 -13.93 18.27 1.15
C LEU A 14 -12.60 18.35 0.42
N TRP A 15 -11.89 19.46 0.65
CA TRP A 15 -10.47 19.56 0.37
C TRP A 15 -9.81 18.62 1.36
N ASP A 16 -9.72 17.33 1.02
CA ASP A 16 -8.74 16.48 1.67
C ASP A 16 -7.40 17.06 1.23
N PHE A 17 -6.78 17.78 2.17
CA PHE A 17 -5.43 18.26 2.06
C PHE A 17 -4.54 17.04 1.81
N VAL A 18 -4.17 16.80 0.56
CA VAL A 18 -3.04 15.93 0.22
C VAL A 18 -1.80 16.71 0.67
N SER A 19 -1.47 16.61 1.95
CA SER A 19 -0.18 17.01 2.47
C SER A 19 0.86 16.06 1.88
N GLY A 20 1.81 16.64 1.14
CA GLY A 20 2.80 15.90 0.36
C GLY A 20 3.89 15.23 1.17
N ASP A 21 3.57 14.07 1.76
CA ASP A 21 4.50 13.00 2.09
C ASP A 21 3.94 11.74 1.43
N SER A 22 4.63 11.13 0.45
CA SER A 22 4.01 10.08 -0.41
C SER A 22 3.82 8.75 0.34
N TYR A 23 2.70 8.64 1.07
CA TYR A 23 2.22 7.44 1.72
C TYR A 23 1.80 6.39 0.67
N ARG A 24 2.43 5.21 0.71
CA ARG A 24 2.15 4.10 -0.20
C ARG A 24 1.10 3.19 0.39
N ALA A 25 0.30 2.58 -0.48
CA ALA A 25 -0.56 1.49 -0.03
C ALA A 25 0.33 0.31 0.38
N SER A 26 -0.09 -0.40 1.41
CA SER A 26 0.43 -1.70 1.81
C SER A 26 -0.71 -2.70 1.74
N VAL A 27 -0.41 -3.90 1.25
CA VAL A 27 -1.35 -5.02 1.23
C VAL A 27 -0.67 -6.24 1.78
N VAL A 28 -1.28 -6.82 2.81
CA VAL A 28 -0.84 -8.05 3.45
C VAL A 28 -1.86 -9.12 3.13
N LEU A 29 -1.41 -10.26 2.61
CA LEU A 29 -2.26 -11.43 2.35
C LEU A 29 -2.01 -12.52 3.37
N TYR A 30 -3.09 -13.15 3.84
CA TYR A 30 -3.05 -14.25 4.80
C TYR A 30 -3.76 -15.49 4.24
N ASP A 31 -3.27 -16.66 4.64
CA ASP A 31 -3.87 -17.95 4.27
C ASP A 31 -5.21 -18.23 4.97
N ASN A 32 -5.59 -17.44 5.97
CA ASN A 32 -6.76 -17.68 6.80
C ASN A 32 -7.45 -16.39 7.27
N SER A 33 -8.70 -16.55 7.73
CA SER A 33 -9.58 -15.46 8.16
C SER A 33 -9.19 -14.76 9.46
N SER A 34 -8.16 -15.24 10.16
CA SER A 34 -7.72 -14.60 11.39
C SER A 34 -6.76 -13.44 11.15
N CYS A 35 -6.28 -13.24 9.90
CA CYS A 35 -5.26 -12.25 9.54
C CYS A 35 -4.11 -12.18 10.57
N SER A 36 -3.74 -13.34 11.10
CA SER A 36 -2.74 -13.45 12.15
C SER A 36 -1.41 -13.86 11.54
N PRO A 37 -0.28 -13.35 12.05
CA PRO A 37 1.03 -13.76 11.57
C PRO A 37 1.24 -15.29 11.66
N PRO A 38 2.01 -15.87 10.72
CA PRO A 38 2.65 -15.19 9.61
C PRO A 38 1.72 -14.98 8.40
N ALA A 39 1.79 -13.80 7.80
CA ALA A 39 1.23 -13.53 6.47
C ALA A 39 1.94 -14.37 5.39
N SER A 40 1.30 -14.54 4.25
CA SER A 40 1.84 -15.26 3.09
C SER A 40 2.74 -14.34 2.25
N VAL A 41 2.30 -13.10 2.04
CA VAL A 41 3.03 -12.06 1.30
C VAL A 41 2.63 -10.66 1.77
N VAL A 42 3.55 -9.72 1.68
CA VAL A 42 3.31 -8.28 1.90
C VAL A 42 3.73 -7.52 0.65
N SER A 43 2.91 -6.60 0.16
CA SER A 43 3.18 -5.81 -1.03
C SER A 43 2.98 -4.32 -0.77
N PHE A 44 3.88 -3.49 -1.29
CA PHE A 44 3.71 -2.05 -1.41
C PHE A 44 3.67 -1.70 -2.90
N PRO A 45 2.48 -1.65 -3.52
CA PRO A 45 2.38 -1.25 -4.92
C PRO A 45 2.90 0.17 -5.12
N ASN A 46 3.32 0.49 -6.35
CA ASN A 46 3.60 1.84 -6.81
C ASN A 46 2.30 2.63 -7.00
N ALA A 47 1.52 2.72 -5.93
CA ALA A 47 0.25 3.41 -5.85
C ALA A 47 0.24 4.25 -4.57
N TYR A 48 -0.30 5.46 -4.69
CA TYR A 48 -0.65 6.25 -3.52
C TYR A 48 -1.73 5.51 -2.75
N CYS A 49 -1.58 5.48 -1.42
CA CYS A 49 -2.69 5.04 -0.61
C CYS A 49 -3.79 6.13 -0.64
N SER A 50 -5.05 5.73 -0.47
CA SER A 50 -6.19 6.65 -0.47
C SER A 50 -7.01 6.60 0.81
N SER A 51 -6.84 5.54 1.61
CA SER A 51 -7.63 5.30 2.82
C SER A 51 -6.78 4.55 3.85
N PRO A 52 -6.10 5.25 4.77
CA PRO A 52 -5.41 4.60 5.89
C PRO A 52 -6.39 3.91 6.83
N GLN A 53 -5.93 2.84 7.49
CA GLN A 53 -6.66 2.27 8.62
C GLN A 53 -6.72 3.29 9.77
N ALA A 54 -7.74 3.16 10.61
CA ALA A 54 -7.86 4.02 11.80
C ALA A 54 -6.74 3.76 12.83
N ASP A 55 -6.24 2.52 12.88
CA ASP A 55 -5.15 2.11 13.76
C ASP A 55 -4.29 1.02 13.08
N HIS A 56 -3.06 1.38 12.72
CA HIS A 56 -2.07 0.48 12.10
C HIS A 56 -1.70 -0.70 13.02
N TYR A 57 -1.82 -0.54 14.34
CA TYR A 57 -1.47 -1.58 15.31
C TYR A 57 -2.62 -2.57 15.57
N ALA A 58 -3.82 -2.24 15.12
CA ALA A 58 -5.01 -3.07 15.20
C ALA A 58 -5.74 -3.11 13.83
N PRO A 59 -5.09 -3.60 12.77
CA PRO A 59 -5.63 -3.53 11.42
C PRO A 59 -6.88 -4.41 11.28
N VAL A 60 -7.83 -3.93 10.47
CA VAL A 60 -9.05 -4.68 10.17
C VAL A 60 -8.82 -5.61 9.00
N CYS A 61 -8.98 -6.91 9.24
CA CYS A 61 -8.95 -7.96 8.23
C CYS A 61 -10.15 -7.83 7.29
N GLN A 62 -9.90 -7.79 5.99
CA GLN A 62 -10.91 -7.82 4.95
C GLN A 62 -10.99 -9.23 4.36
N ASP A 63 -12.22 -9.70 4.15
CA ASP A 63 -12.52 -10.97 3.49
C ASP A 63 -13.16 -10.65 2.14
N ASN A 64 -12.45 -10.98 1.06
CA ASN A 64 -12.89 -10.74 -0.31
C ASN A 64 -13.29 -12.05 -1.03
N ASP A 65 -13.76 -13.05 -0.28
CA ASP A 65 -14.18 -14.40 -0.73
C ASP A 65 -13.06 -15.28 -1.34
N VAL A 66 -11.96 -14.67 -1.81
CA VAL A 66 -10.83 -15.33 -2.49
C VAL A 66 -9.54 -15.24 -1.67
N SER A 67 -9.41 -14.23 -0.81
CA SER A 67 -8.26 -14.03 0.07
C SER A 67 -8.62 -13.22 1.30
N TYR A 68 -7.80 -13.35 2.34
CA TYR A 68 -7.88 -12.54 3.54
C TYR A 68 -6.76 -11.52 3.50
N SER A 69 -7.14 -10.24 3.50
CA SER A 69 -6.19 -9.16 3.28
C SER A 69 -6.31 -8.05 4.30
N VAL A 70 -5.18 -7.46 4.66
CA VAL A 70 -5.12 -6.18 5.36
C VAL A 70 -4.54 -5.15 4.39
N THR A 71 -5.26 -4.06 4.19
CA THR A 71 -4.77 -2.92 3.40
C THR A 71 -4.63 -1.70 4.29
N ASP A 72 -3.48 -1.03 4.19
CA ASP A 72 -3.16 0.15 4.96
C ASP A 72 -2.26 1.12 4.19
N CYS A 73 -1.83 2.20 4.84
CA CYS A 73 -0.86 3.14 4.30
C CYS A 73 0.43 3.13 5.12
N ASP A 74 1.58 3.20 4.45
CA ASP A 74 2.89 3.33 5.11
C ASP A 74 3.87 4.17 4.30
N TRP A 75 4.89 4.69 4.98
CA TRP A 75 6.10 5.18 4.35
C TRP A 75 7.09 4.05 4.23
N TYR A 76 7.13 3.46 3.04
CA TYR A 76 8.17 2.54 2.66
C TYR A 76 9.36 3.28 2.05
N TYR A 77 10.55 3.02 2.58
CA TYR A 77 11.82 3.57 2.13
C TYR A 77 12.68 2.48 1.50
N ILE A 78 13.39 2.87 0.43
CA ILE A 78 14.39 2.04 -0.23
C ILE A 78 15.31 1.38 0.80
N GLY A 79 15.53 0.07 0.64
CA GLY A 79 16.33 -0.74 1.55
C GLY A 79 15.50 -1.47 2.61
N GLY A 80 14.17 -1.54 2.45
CA GLY A 80 13.31 -2.37 3.29
C GLY A 80 12.88 -1.75 4.61
N TYR A 81 12.99 -0.42 4.76
CA TYR A 81 12.51 0.25 5.96
C TYR A 81 11.08 0.73 5.76
N ASP A 82 10.14 0.17 6.52
CA ASP A 82 8.75 0.58 6.57
C ASP A 82 8.44 1.25 7.93
N TYR A 83 7.82 2.43 7.91
CA TYR A 83 7.76 3.30 9.09
C TYR A 83 6.87 2.73 10.20
N TYR A 84 5.73 2.14 9.84
CA TYR A 84 4.81 1.54 10.80
C TYR A 84 5.16 0.10 11.17
N GLY A 85 6.16 -0.51 10.52
CA GLY A 85 6.57 -1.89 10.79
C GLY A 85 5.54 -2.92 10.35
N ILE A 86 4.76 -2.62 9.31
CA ILE A 86 3.79 -3.52 8.68
C ILE A 86 4.43 -4.85 8.29
N ILE A 87 5.65 -4.85 7.73
CA ILE A 87 6.33 -6.09 7.32
C ILE A 87 6.59 -6.98 8.55
N GLN A 88 7.14 -6.40 9.61
CA GLN A 88 7.43 -7.12 10.85
C GLN A 88 6.16 -7.58 11.55
N GLN A 89 5.12 -6.75 11.59
CA GLN A 89 3.83 -7.09 12.17
C GLN A 89 3.15 -8.23 11.41
N ALA A 90 3.24 -8.24 10.08
CA ALA A 90 2.62 -9.25 9.23
C ALA A 90 3.27 -10.63 9.35
N PHE A 91 4.61 -10.71 9.32
CA PHE A 91 5.32 -11.98 9.41
C PHE A 91 5.60 -12.45 10.85
N GLY A 92 5.68 -11.51 11.79
CA GLY A 92 6.12 -11.76 13.15
C GLY A 92 7.65 -11.79 13.30
N ASP A 93 8.13 -11.74 14.55
CA ASP A 93 9.55 -11.50 14.88
C ASP A 93 10.52 -12.63 14.49
N SER A 94 10.02 -13.85 14.23
CA SER A 94 10.85 -15.04 14.07
C SER A 94 10.84 -15.62 12.65
N VAL A 95 10.10 -15.02 11.72
CA VAL A 95 9.92 -15.57 10.37
C VAL A 95 10.85 -14.84 9.41
N PRO A 96 11.81 -15.54 8.76
CA PRO A 96 12.64 -14.92 7.75
C PRO A 96 11.82 -14.58 6.50
N TYR A 97 12.16 -13.47 5.86
CA TYR A 97 11.51 -13.01 4.64
C TYR A 97 12.54 -12.41 3.67
N LEU A 98 12.17 -12.36 2.38
CA LEU A 98 12.93 -11.73 1.31
C LEU A 98 12.14 -10.53 0.77
N ILE A 99 12.74 -9.34 0.81
CA ILE A 99 12.17 -8.16 0.15
C ILE A 99 12.74 -8.06 -1.28
N VAL A 100 11.84 -7.88 -2.24
CA VAL A 100 12.14 -7.57 -3.64
C VAL A 100 11.61 -6.19 -3.94
N GLU A 101 12.51 -5.27 -4.32
CA GLU A 101 12.18 -3.91 -4.74
C GLU A 101 12.40 -3.79 -6.25
N GLU A 102 11.39 -3.29 -6.95
CA GLU A 102 11.49 -2.96 -8.36
C GLU A 102 11.86 -1.49 -8.54
N TYR A 103 12.62 -1.19 -9.59
CA TYR A 103 13.05 0.17 -9.90
C TYR A 103 12.73 0.50 -11.35
N PHE A 104 12.23 1.71 -11.59
CA PHE A 104 12.00 2.23 -12.93
C PHE A 104 12.84 3.48 -13.18
N GLN A 105 13.23 3.67 -14.43
CA GLN A 105 13.99 4.86 -14.81
C GLN A 105 13.06 6.08 -14.77
N VAL A 106 13.49 7.15 -14.11
CA VAL A 106 12.84 8.45 -14.17
C VAL A 106 13.64 9.34 -15.12
N ASP A 107 13.00 9.81 -16.18
CA ASP A 107 13.51 10.96 -16.92
C ASP A 107 13.38 12.19 -16.01
N TRP A 108 14.36 13.11 -16.06
CA TRP A 108 14.54 14.28 -15.18
C TRP A 108 13.36 15.28 -15.13
N GLY A 109 12.20 14.85 -14.62
CA GLY A 109 10.98 15.63 -14.54
C GLY A 109 9.83 14.79 -14.00
N TRP A 110 9.60 14.90 -12.69
CA TRP A 110 8.32 14.67 -12.01
C TRP A 110 7.47 13.47 -12.47
N GLY A 111 7.44 12.38 -11.69
CA GLY A 111 6.44 11.33 -11.96
C GLY A 111 6.49 10.04 -11.16
N GLY A 112 6.87 10.03 -9.89
CA GLY A 112 6.77 8.82 -9.08
C GLY A 112 6.69 9.09 -7.59
N CYS A 113 6.17 8.11 -6.82
CA CYS A 113 6.30 8.04 -5.38
C CYS A 113 7.78 7.85 -5.00
N THR A 114 8.57 8.92 -5.11
CA THR A 114 10.01 8.92 -4.84
C THR A 114 10.25 8.92 -3.34
N THR A 115 10.36 7.74 -2.74
CA THR A 115 10.81 7.59 -1.35
C THR A 115 12.32 7.38 -1.33
N GLY A 116 13.06 8.46 -1.55
CA GLY A 116 14.52 8.42 -1.48
C GLY A 116 15.15 9.76 -1.82
N TRP A 117 15.77 10.41 -0.83
CA TRP A 117 16.49 11.68 -1.00
C TRP A 117 17.81 11.53 -1.81
N TRP A 118 18.09 10.34 -2.38
CA TRP A 118 19.41 9.96 -2.90
C TRP A 118 19.43 9.00 -4.11
N SER A 119 18.30 8.52 -4.64
CA SER A 119 18.33 7.75 -5.89
C SER A 119 18.34 8.72 -7.07
N GLY A 120 19.37 8.63 -7.92
CA GLY A 120 19.50 9.40 -9.16
C GLY A 120 18.37 9.11 -10.16
N ASP A 121 18.72 8.68 -11.38
CA ASP A 121 17.78 8.46 -12.49
C ASP A 121 16.73 7.34 -12.27
N TYR A 122 16.46 6.89 -11.03
CA TYR A 122 15.55 5.77 -10.74
C TYR A 122 14.54 6.08 -9.62
N GLY A 123 13.27 5.76 -9.88
CA GLY A 123 12.18 5.73 -8.91
C GLY A 123 11.94 4.32 -8.37
N LEU A 124 11.41 4.22 -7.15
CA LEU A 124 11.00 2.95 -6.55
C LEU A 124 9.66 2.52 -7.15
N GLY A 125 9.59 1.34 -7.75
CA GLY A 125 8.40 0.68 -8.29
C GLY A 125 7.67 -0.13 -7.23
N ASP A 126 7.13 -1.29 -7.60
CA ASP A 126 6.47 -2.20 -6.67
C ASP A 126 7.49 -2.81 -5.69
N VAL A 127 7.05 -3.07 -4.47
CA VAL A 127 7.84 -3.80 -3.48
C VAL A 127 7.03 -4.99 -3.02
N THR A 128 7.66 -6.15 -2.91
CA THR A 128 7.04 -7.34 -2.35
C THR A 128 7.99 -8.03 -1.37
N ALA A 129 7.49 -8.32 -0.17
CA ALA A 129 8.16 -9.14 0.81
C ALA A 129 7.53 -10.54 0.82
N TYR A 130 8.37 -11.56 0.65
CA TYR A 130 7.98 -12.96 0.58
C TYR A 130 8.41 -13.69 1.85
N ARG A 131 7.48 -14.45 2.45
CA ARG A 131 7.80 -15.37 3.54
C ARG A 131 8.76 -16.47 3.06
N LEU A 132 9.78 -16.78 3.85
CA LEU A 132 10.72 -17.88 3.57
C LEU A 132 10.39 -19.06 4.50
N ASP A 133 9.48 -19.92 4.05
CA ASP A 133 9.02 -21.09 4.80
C ASP A 133 9.07 -22.41 4.01
N GLU A 134 9.75 -22.42 2.86
CA GLU A 134 9.85 -23.56 1.93
C GLU A 134 8.54 -23.91 1.19
N ASP A 135 7.45 -23.16 1.42
CA ASP A 135 6.17 -23.34 0.74
C ASP A 135 5.99 -22.38 -0.45
N CYS A 136 5.10 -22.75 -1.38
CA CYS A 136 4.73 -21.90 -2.50
C CYS A 136 3.52 -21.04 -2.13
N HIS A 137 3.74 -19.73 -1.99
CA HIS A 137 2.68 -18.73 -1.77
C HIS A 137 2.28 -18.08 -3.08
N SER A 138 0.98 -17.99 -3.34
CA SER A 138 0.46 -17.25 -4.49
C SER A 138 0.56 -15.76 -4.21
N ASN A 139 1.11 -15.00 -5.15
CA ASN A 139 1.04 -13.54 -5.15
C ASN A 139 -0.17 -13.11 -5.98
N ASP A 140 -1.39 -13.46 -5.53
CA ASP A 140 -2.66 -13.11 -6.20
C ASP A 140 -2.99 -11.60 -6.16
N TRP A 141 -1.97 -10.74 -6.08
CA TRP A 141 -2.10 -9.32 -6.36
C TRP A 141 -2.34 -9.15 -7.86
N SER A 142 -3.61 -9.23 -8.28
CA SER A 142 -3.98 -8.85 -9.63
C SER A 142 -3.61 -7.38 -9.84
N HIS A 143 -2.68 -7.16 -10.76
CA HIS A 143 -2.37 -5.86 -11.36
C HIS A 143 -3.60 -5.38 -12.17
N GLU A 144 -4.76 -5.23 -11.53
CA GLU A 144 -5.88 -4.54 -12.15
C GLU A 144 -5.48 -3.08 -12.24
N THR A 145 -5.04 -2.77 -13.44
CA THR A 145 -4.69 -1.46 -13.93
C THR A 145 -5.75 -0.47 -13.47
N TYR A 146 -5.40 0.39 -12.52
CA TYR A 146 -6.13 1.64 -12.30
C TYR A 146 -6.07 2.40 -13.64
N THR A 147 -7.10 2.21 -14.46
CA THR A 147 -7.29 2.81 -15.79
C THR A 147 -8.10 4.09 -15.67
#